data_AF-A0A6L9QB92-F1
#
_entry.id   AF-A0A6L9QB92-F1
#
_cell.length_a   1.000
_cell.length_b   1.000
_cell.length_c   1.000
_cell.angle_alpha   90.00
_cell.angle_beta   90.00
_cell.angle_gamma   90.00
#
_symmetry.space_group_name_H-M   'P 1'
#
loop_
_entity.id
_entity.type
_entity.pdbx_description
1 polymer ?
#
loop_
_entity_poly.entity_id
_entity_poly.type
_entity_poly.pdbx_seq_one_letter_code
_entity_poly.pdbx_strand_id
1 'polypeptide(L)'
;GGLLAAGRLGRRTGAAFLFAAAAWAVTWTGAWNAGAAPLVSVFAQSVFFVAIGVGVVMYPGGRLAGAAARLWTATAVVVMVGGQALLCAVSRPGWNGFRASVAWPSVHPDQEVFRCAQRGVTVAMVVLAGALVILLLARLPRTGRLDRAFTVPVAAAVTIGVSTALAVQGRLLGTAVTLDDVLRVYFVQGFCATTLPVVFLFTALRARLSELTVVERMNRLTAPVSVEKVRDALRSVLGDAALDLWLWADGGYVGADGRSAASPEAPPGRWRREVRTSGGE
;
A
#
# COMPACT_ATOMS: atom_id res chain seq x y z
N GLY A 1 0.18 -4.60 7.95
CA GLY A 1 -0.83 -5.64 7.64
C GLY A 1 -0.42 -6.50 6.47
N GLY A 2 -0.75 -6.10 5.23
CA GLY A 2 -0.56 -6.92 4.02
C GLY A 2 0.87 -7.39 3.73
N LEU A 3 1.89 -6.55 3.98
CA LEU A 3 3.31 -6.94 3.80
C LEU A 3 3.79 -7.98 4.81
N LEU A 4 3.22 -8.03 6.03
CA LEU A 4 3.56 -9.05 7.03
C LEU A 4 3.02 -10.44 6.64
N ALA A 5 1.94 -10.48 5.87
CA ALA A 5 1.34 -11.71 5.36
C ALA A 5 2.05 -12.25 4.09
N ALA A 6 2.86 -11.43 3.42
CA ALA A 6 3.60 -11.79 2.21
C ALA A 6 4.97 -12.46 2.53
N GLY A 7 4.94 -13.63 3.16
CA GLY A 7 6.14 -14.49 3.35
C GLY A 7 7.31 -13.88 4.16
N ARG A 8 8.44 -14.59 4.23
CA ARG A 8 9.59 -14.19 5.09
C ARG A 8 10.24 -12.87 4.67
N LEU A 9 10.23 -12.53 3.38
CA LEU A 9 10.78 -11.28 2.82
C LEU A 9 9.88 -10.08 3.13
N GLY A 10 8.56 -10.23 3.07
CA GLY A 10 7.60 -9.19 3.43
C GLY A 10 7.60 -8.83 4.92
N ARG A 11 7.93 -9.78 5.81
CA ARG A 11 7.95 -9.54 7.26
C ARG A 11 8.97 -8.48 7.72
N ARG A 12 10.19 -8.46 7.16
CA ARG A 12 11.23 -7.51 7.59
C ARG A 12 10.91 -6.09 7.14
N THR A 13 10.49 -5.94 5.90
CA THR A 13 10.06 -4.64 5.36
C THR A 13 8.78 -4.17 6.06
N GLY A 14 7.84 -5.08 6.32
CA GLY A 14 6.63 -4.82 7.08
C GLY A 14 6.91 -4.38 8.52
N ALA A 15 7.94 -4.93 9.18
CA ALA A 15 8.37 -4.50 10.50
C ALA A 15 8.97 -3.08 10.49
N ALA A 16 9.77 -2.73 9.47
CA ALA A 16 10.29 -1.37 9.32
C ALA A 16 9.17 -0.34 9.13
N PHE A 17 8.16 -0.65 8.31
CA PHE A 17 6.97 0.20 8.15
C PHE A 17 6.09 0.26 9.40
N LEU A 18 5.98 -0.84 10.16
CA LEU A 18 5.25 -0.84 11.43
C LEU A 18 5.97 0.03 12.47
N PHE A 19 7.30 -0.08 12.55
CA PHE A 19 8.12 0.76 13.41
C PHE A 19 8.02 2.24 13.02
N ALA A 20 8.00 2.55 11.72
CA ALA A 20 7.71 3.89 11.24
C ALA A 20 6.33 4.36 11.72
N ALA A 21 5.27 3.57 11.53
CA ALA A 21 3.94 3.94 11.99
C ALA A 21 3.87 4.20 13.51
N ALA A 22 4.59 3.41 14.31
CA ALA A 22 4.72 3.65 15.76
C ALA A 22 5.46 4.97 16.05
N ALA A 23 6.58 5.23 15.37
CA ALA A 23 7.31 6.48 15.49
C ALA A 23 6.46 7.70 15.09
N TRP A 24 5.62 7.55 14.06
CA TRP A 24 4.64 8.57 13.66
C TRP A 24 3.60 8.82 14.76
N ALA A 25 3.08 7.79 15.43
CA ALA A 25 2.17 8.01 16.54
C ALA A 25 2.83 8.80 17.69
N VAL A 26 4.13 8.57 17.93
CA VAL A 26 4.90 9.28 18.95
C VAL A 26 5.10 10.77 18.63
N THR A 27 5.03 11.21 17.37
CA THR A 27 5.10 12.66 17.04
C THR A 27 3.94 13.46 17.64
N TRP A 28 2.79 12.83 17.88
CA TRP A 28 1.66 13.49 18.52
C TRP A 28 1.90 13.91 19.97
N THR A 29 2.94 13.37 20.62
CA THR A 29 3.36 13.83 21.95
C THR A 29 3.75 15.31 21.95
N GLY A 30 4.14 15.88 20.80
CA GLY A 30 4.39 17.31 20.65
C GLY A 30 3.18 18.20 20.95
N ALA A 31 1.96 17.68 20.79
CA ALA A 31 0.72 18.41 21.08
C ALA A 31 0.55 18.71 22.58
N TRP A 32 1.18 17.94 23.47
CA TRP A 32 1.17 18.24 24.91
C TRP A 32 1.96 19.50 25.25
N ASN A 33 2.91 19.90 24.40
CA ASN A 33 3.67 21.17 24.50
C ASN A 33 4.25 21.46 25.89
N ALA A 34 4.64 20.41 26.62
CA ALA A 34 5.12 20.49 28.00
C ALA A 34 6.21 19.43 28.27
N GLY A 35 7.09 19.72 29.22
CA GLY A 35 8.17 18.82 29.62
C GLY A 35 9.09 18.45 28.44
N ALA A 36 9.47 17.18 28.33
CA ALA A 36 10.30 16.68 27.22
C ALA A 36 9.49 16.23 25.99
N ALA A 37 8.16 16.36 26.00
CA ALA A 37 7.31 15.80 24.95
C ALA A 37 7.58 16.39 23.55
N PRO A 38 7.78 17.72 23.39
CA PRO A 38 8.20 18.28 22.10
C PRO A 38 9.55 17.75 21.60
N LEU A 39 10.51 17.54 22.50
CA LEU A 39 11.81 16.97 22.15
C LEU A 39 11.64 15.54 21.61
N VAL A 40 10.87 14.71 22.31
CA VAL A 40 10.54 13.34 21.88
C VAL A 40 9.85 13.34 20.51
N SER A 41 8.88 14.24 20.31
CA SER A 41 8.17 14.39 19.03
C SER A 41 9.11 14.67 17.85
N VAL A 42 10.01 15.64 18.03
CA VAL A 42 10.93 16.12 17.00
C VAL A 42 11.93 15.03 16.60
N PHE A 43 12.40 14.21 17.55
CA PHE A 43 13.22 13.02 17.24
C PHE A 43 12.40 11.86 16.67
N ALA A 44 11.18 11.62 17.16
CA ALA A 44 10.30 10.59 16.63
C ALA A 44 9.98 10.82 15.15
N GLN A 45 9.83 12.08 14.73
CA GLN A 45 9.67 12.45 13.32
C GLN A 45 10.92 12.10 12.50
N SER A 46 12.13 12.39 12.98
CA SER A 46 13.36 11.99 12.30
C SER A 46 13.45 10.47 12.15
N VAL A 47 13.14 9.74 13.22
CA VAL A 47 13.13 8.27 13.23
C VAL A 47 12.10 7.70 12.25
N PHE A 48 10.92 8.30 12.16
CA PHE A 48 9.90 7.93 11.18
C PHE A 48 10.42 8.00 9.74
N PHE A 49 11.00 9.13 9.33
CA PHE A 49 11.50 9.30 7.96
C PHE A 49 12.66 8.36 7.65
N VAL A 50 13.57 8.15 8.61
CA VAL A 50 14.66 7.17 8.46
C VAL A 50 14.09 5.76 8.32
N ALA A 51 13.15 5.35 9.17
CA ALA A 51 12.56 4.02 9.14
C ALA A 51 11.83 3.73 7.82
N ILE A 52 11.07 4.69 7.29
CA ILE A 52 10.45 4.58 5.97
C ILE A 52 11.52 4.43 4.89
N GLY A 53 12.51 5.34 4.86
CA GLY A 53 13.55 5.32 3.86
C GLY A 53 14.36 4.02 3.85
N VAL A 54 14.71 3.52 5.03
CA VAL A 54 15.39 2.23 5.19
C VAL A 54 14.52 1.08 4.73
N GLY A 55 13.24 1.04 5.13
CA GLY A 55 12.28 0.04 4.66
C GLY A 55 12.19 -0.01 3.14
N VAL A 56 12.20 1.16 2.50
CA VAL A 56 12.16 1.33 1.04
C VAL A 56 13.43 0.81 0.37
N VAL A 57 14.60 1.16 0.91
CA VAL A 57 15.89 0.70 0.35
C VAL A 57 16.10 -0.81 0.54
N MET A 58 15.54 -1.39 1.62
CA MET A 58 15.55 -2.83 1.88
C MET A 58 14.58 -3.60 0.99
N TYR A 59 13.57 -2.97 0.41
CA TYR A 59 12.60 -3.62 -0.47
C TYR A 59 13.20 -3.94 -1.86
N PRO A 60 12.91 -5.11 -2.48
CA PRO A 60 12.13 -6.26 -1.98
C PRO A 60 12.97 -7.31 -1.22
N GLY A 61 14.30 -7.23 -1.27
CA GLY A 61 15.21 -8.28 -0.78
C GLY A 61 15.33 -8.41 0.75
N GLY A 62 14.71 -7.53 1.53
CA GLY A 62 14.77 -7.52 3.00
C GLY A 62 16.18 -7.30 3.57
N ARG A 63 17.12 -6.82 2.74
CA ARG A 63 18.52 -6.55 3.10
C ARG A 63 19.01 -5.30 2.37
N LEU A 64 19.88 -4.54 3.04
CA LEU A 64 20.65 -3.45 2.44
C LEU A 64 21.68 -4.02 1.46
N ALA A 65 21.26 -4.26 0.23
CA ALA A 65 22.12 -4.74 -0.85
C ALA A 65 22.87 -3.55 -1.49
N GLY A 66 24.20 -3.58 -1.41
CA GLY A 66 25.10 -2.60 -2.02
C GLY A 66 25.64 -1.53 -1.06
N ALA A 67 26.86 -1.07 -1.33
CA ALA A 67 27.53 -0.02 -0.56
C ALA A 67 26.75 1.31 -0.60
N ALA A 68 26.15 1.65 -1.75
CA ALA A 68 25.34 2.86 -1.91
C ALA A 68 24.10 2.90 -1.00
N ALA A 69 23.42 1.76 -0.81
CA ALA A 69 22.28 1.65 0.09
C ALA A 69 22.69 1.85 1.56
N ARG A 70 23.81 1.25 1.97
CA ARG A 70 24.35 1.41 3.33
C ARG A 70 24.82 2.82 3.59
N LEU A 71 25.53 3.42 2.62
CA LEU A 71 25.99 4.80 2.69
C LEU A 71 24.79 5.75 2.80
N TRP A 72 23.77 5.58 1.96
CA TRP A 72 22.55 6.37 2.04
C TRP A 72 21.87 6.25 3.40
N THR A 73 21.74 5.04 3.95
CA THR A 73 21.17 4.82 5.28
C THR A 73 21.99 5.48 6.39
N ALA A 74 23.31 5.34 6.36
CA ALA A 74 24.19 5.98 7.34
C ALA A 74 24.08 7.51 7.27
N THR A 75 24.13 8.08 6.06
CA THR A 75 23.93 9.51 5.83
C THR A 75 22.55 9.96 6.28
N ALA A 76 21.50 9.17 6.04
CA ALA A 76 20.15 9.48 6.47
C ALA A 76 20.04 9.57 8.00
N VAL A 77 20.64 8.62 8.73
CA VAL A 77 20.68 8.65 10.20
C VAL A 77 21.42 9.89 10.69
N VAL A 78 22.61 10.17 10.14
CA VAL A 78 23.43 11.32 10.55
C VAL A 78 22.72 12.64 10.26
N VAL A 79 22.14 12.81 9.08
CA VAL A 79 21.44 14.05 8.71
C VAL A 79 20.14 14.22 9.50
N MET A 80 19.33 13.17 9.62
CA MET A 80 18.01 13.27 10.27
C MET A 80 18.09 13.35 11.79
N VAL A 81 18.98 12.57 12.42
CA VAL A 81 19.12 12.54 13.89
C VAL A 81 20.17 13.56 14.34
N GLY A 82 21.34 13.57 13.70
CA GLY A 82 22.41 14.51 14.02
C GLY A 82 22.07 15.94 13.63
N GLY A 83 21.46 16.15 12.46
CA GLY A 83 20.96 17.47 12.06
C GLY A 83 19.90 17.99 13.02
N GLN A 84 18.99 17.12 13.47
CA GLN A 84 17.97 17.50 14.45
C GLN A 84 18.59 17.83 15.83
N ALA A 85 19.57 17.05 16.28
CA ALA A 85 20.30 17.33 17.51
C ALA A 85 21.06 18.67 17.43
N LEU A 86 21.69 18.97 16.29
CA LEU A 86 22.33 20.26 16.03
C LEU A 86 21.32 21.39 16.11
N LEU A 87 20.16 21.26 15.45
CA LEU A 87 19.10 22.26 15.49
C LEU A 87 18.59 22.47 16.91
N CYS A 88 18.36 21.42 17.69
CA CYS A 88 17.99 21.54 19.10
C CYS A 88 19.07 22.27 19.93
N ALA A 89 20.35 21.98 19.68
CA ALA A 89 21.47 22.57 20.41
C ALA A 89 21.63 24.08 20.19
N VAL A 90 21.32 24.56 18.98
CA VAL A 90 21.48 25.98 18.60
C VAL A 90 20.17 26.78 18.64
N SER A 91 19.04 26.16 19.04
CA SER A 91 17.72 26.80 19.02
C SER A 91 17.08 26.94 20.40
N ARG A 92 16.07 27.81 20.47
CA ARG A 92 15.13 27.88 21.58
C ARG A 92 13.82 27.17 21.20
N PRO A 93 13.09 26.60 22.16
CA PRO A 93 11.80 25.94 21.90
C PRO A 93 10.81 26.89 21.20
N GLY A 94 10.79 28.17 21.58
CA GLY A 94 9.95 29.19 20.95
C GLY A 94 10.24 29.45 19.48
N TRP A 95 11.47 29.25 19.00
CA TRP A 95 11.79 29.38 17.58
C TRP A 95 11.28 28.21 16.73
N ASN A 96 10.96 27.10 17.40
CA ASN A 96 10.39 25.89 16.79
C ASN A 96 8.87 25.82 17.01
N GLY A 97 8.23 26.88 17.50
CA GLY A 97 6.78 26.93 17.77
C GLY A 97 6.33 26.29 19.08
N PHE A 98 7.26 25.87 19.96
CA PHE A 98 6.95 25.27 21.25
C PHE A 98 6.98 26.28 22.40
N ARG A 99 6.32 25.95 23.51
CA ARG A 99 6.31 26.80 24.70
C ARG A 99 7.72 26.94 25.28
N ALA A 100 8.04 28.12 25.82
CA ALA A 100 9.36 28.41 26.39
C ALA A 100 9.75 27.52 27.60
N SER A 101 8.77 26.94 28.30
CA SER A 101 8.94 26.08 29.48
C SER A 101 9.30 24.62 29.16
N VAL A 102 9.50 24.29 27.88
CA VAL A 102 9.80 22.93 27.41
C VAL A 102 11.24 22.58 27.72
N ALA A 103 11.49 21.33 28.14
CA ALA A 103 12.83 20.82 28.35
C ALA A 103 13.54 20.68 26.98
N TRP A 104 14.43 21.62 26.68
CA TRP A 104 15.12 21.73 25.41
C TRP A 104 16.63 21.81 25.62
N PRO A 105 17.44 20.98 24.94
CA PRO A 105 18.89 20.95 25.16
C PRO A 105 19.57 22.12 24.41
N SER A 106 19.29 23.37 24.78
CA SER A 106 19.94 24.54 24.16
C SER A 106 21.31 24.78 24.76
N VAL A 107 22.36 24.52 23.98
CA VAL A 107 23.76 24.72 24.38
C VAL A 107 24.21 26.14 24.04
N HIS A 108 23.93 26.61 22.83
CA HIS A 108 24.30 27.95 22.38
C HIS A 108 23.22 28.54 21.46
N PRO A 109 22.14 29.11 22.03
CA PRO A 109 21.01 29.60 21.26
C PRO A 109 21.36 30.90 20.53
N ASP A 110 21.63 30.81 19.23
CA ASP A 110 21.90 31.94 18.34
C ASP A 110 20.99 31.85 17.12
N GLN A 111 20.28 32.94 16.81
CA GLN A 111 19.25 32.95 15.79
C GLN A 111 19.81 32.88 14.36
N GLU A 112 20.99 33.46 14.13
CA GLU A 112 21.66 33.41 12.83
C GLU A 112 22.26 32.03 12.58
N VAL A 113 22.91 31.46 13.60
CA VAL A 113 23.44 30.09 13.55
C VAL A 113 22.30 29.10 13.35
N PHE A 114 21.18 29.25 14.06
CA PHE A 114 20.01 28.40 13.87
C PHE A 114 19.45 28.49 12.44
N ARG A 115 19.28 29.70 11.88
CA ARG A 115 18.81 29.85 10.50
C ARG A 115 19.77 29.24 9.49
N CYS A 116 21.08 29.40 9.70
CA CYS A 116 22.11 28.82 8.85
C CYS A 116 22.08 27.28 8.91
N ALA A 117 22.07 26.72 10.12
CA ALA A 117 21.96 25.28 10.37
C ALA A 117 20.66 24.71 9.78
N GLN A 118 19.53 25.38 9.95
CA GLN A 118 18.23 24.97 9.42
C GLN A 118 18.24 24.91 7.89
N ARG A 119 18.83 25.91 7.22
CA ARG A 119 19.01 25.88 5.76
C ARG A 119 19.92 24.71 5.36
N GLY A 120 21.06 24.55 6.03
CA GLY A 120 22.02 23.47 5.73
C GLY A 120 21.40 22.08 5.88
N VAL A 121 20.72 21.83 7.00
CA VAL A 121 19.99 20.57 7.26
C VAL A 121 18.89 20.35 6.23
N THR A 122 18.16 21.39 5.84
CA THR A 122 17.16 21.26 4.78
C THR A 122 17.78 20.85 3.46
N VAL A 123 18.82 21.56 3.01
CA VAL A 123 19.49 21.24 1.75
C VAL A 123 19.98 19.79 1.79
N ALA A 124 20.55 19.35 2.92
CA ALA A 124 20.95 17.96 3.12
C ALA A 124 19.76 16.99 3.03
N MET A 125 18.60 17.31 3.61
CA MET A 125 17.38 16.50 3.49
C MET A 125 16.87 16.42 2.04
N VAL A 126 16.90 17.52 1.30
CA VAL A 126 16.51 17.56 -0.14
C VAL A 126 17.45 16.70 -0.98
N VAL A 127 18.76 16.83 -0.77
CA VAL A 127 19.77 16.01 -1.44
C VAL A 127 19.58 14.54 -1.11
N LEU A 128 19.34 14.21 0.17
CA LEU A 128 19.11 12.84 0.61
C LEU A 128 17.85 12.22 -0.03
N ALA A 129 16.77 12.99 -0.13
CA ALA A 129 15.54 12.55 -0.78
C ALA A 129 15.74 12.38 -2.30
N GLY A 130 16.45 13.29 -2.96
CA GLY A 130 16.82 13.15 -4.37
C GLY A 130 17.69 11.90 -4.61
N ALA A 131 18.67 11.65 -3.75
CA ALA A 131 19.48 10.44 -3.79
C ALA A 131 18.64 9.17 -3.61
N LEU A 132 17.63 9.19 -2.72
CA LEU A 132 16.70 8.07 -2.57
C LEU A 132 15.91 7.83 -3.86
N VAL A 133 15.36 8.88 -4.47
CA VAL A 133 14.63 8.78 -5.75
C VAL A 133 15.53 8.21 -6.84
N ILE A 134 16.76 8.70 -6.98
CA ILE A 134 17.73 8.18 -7.96
C ILE A 134 18.02 6.70 -7.72
N LEU A 135 18.24 6.29 -6.46
CA LEU A 135 18.44 4.88 -6.11
C LEU A 135 17.24 4.01 -6.47
N LEU A 136 16.02 4.52 -6.31
CA LEU A 136 14.80 3.82 -6.70
C LEU A 136 14.66 3.74 -8.23
N LEU A 137 14.85 4.85 -8.95
CA LEU A 137 14.79 4.91 -10.41
C LEU A 137 15.84 4.01 -11.08
N ALA A 138 17.06 3.98 -10.54
CA ALA A 138 18.12 3.10 -11.03
C ALA A 138 17.80 1.60 -10.83
N ARG A 139 16.89 1.27 -9.91
CA ARG A 139 16.45 -0.10 -9.62
C ARG A 139 15.23 -0.53 -10.44
N LEU A 140 14.38 0.41 -10.87
CA LEU A 140 13.16 0.15 -11.67
C LEU A 140 13.33 -0.76 -12.90
N PRO A 141 14.40 -0.65 -13.72
CA PRO A 141 14.57 -1.53 -14.88
C PRO A 141 14.90 -2.99 -14.50
N ARG A 142 15.32 -3.26 -13.25
CA ARG A 142 15.73 -4.59 -12.78
C ARG A 142 14.68 -5.30 -11.91
N THR A 143 13.54 -4.66 -11.63
CA THR A 143 12.49 -5.17 -10.72
C THR A 143 11.20 -5.51 -11.46
N GLY A 144 10.52 -6.58 -11.02
CA GLY A 144 9.27 -7.08 -11.62
C GLY A 144 8.07 -6.14 -11.44
N ARG A 145 6.98 -6.37 -12.20
CA ARG A 145 5.77 -5.51 -12.23
C ARG A 145 5.13 -5.27 -10.85
N LEU A 146 5.14 -6.27 -9.96
CA LEU A 146 4.59 -6.17 -8.60
C LEU A 146 5.42 -5.24 -7.69
N ASP A 147 6.73 -5.14 -7.90
CA ASP A 147 7.62 -4.28 -7.11
C ASP A 147 7.51 -2.80 -7.49
N ARG A 148 7.14 -2.51 -8.74
CA ARG A 148 6.84 -1.15 -9.20
C ARG A 148 5.61 -0.57 -8.50
N ALA A 149 4.62 -1.41 -8.18
CA ALA A 149 3.40 -0.99 -7.50
C ALA A 149 3.67 -0.40 -6.11
N PHE A 150 4.67 -0.89 -5.37
CA PHE A 150 5.04 -0.35 -4.05
C PHE A 150 6.09 0.76 -4.11
N THR A 151 6.92 0.80 -5.15
CA THR A 151 8.01 1.80 -5.27
C THR A 151 7.48 3.19 -5.66
N VAL A 152 6.53 3.25 -6.59
CA VAL A 152 5.94 4.51 -7.11
C VAL A 152 5.21 5.33 -6.02
N PRO A 153 4.37 4.75 -5.16
CA PRO A 153 3.66 5.46 -4.09
C PRO A 153 4.60 6.06 -3.06
N VAL A 154 5.66 5.32 -2.73
CA VAL A 154 6.65 5.81 -1.77
C VAL A 154 7.46 6.94 -2.40
N ALA A 155 7.90 6.81 -3.64
CA ALA A 155 8.54 7.91 -4.36
C ALA A 155 7.61 9.14 -4.43
N ALA A 156 6.32 8.94 -4.64
CA ALA A 156 5.32 10.02 -4.59
C ALA A 156 5.21 10.63 -3.18
N ALA A 157 5.13 9.83 -2.12
CA ALA A 157 5.09 10.30 -0.73
C ALA A 157 6.33 11.12 -0.36
N VAL A 158 7.52 10.66 -0.77
CA VAL A 158 8.79 11.38 -0.56
C VAL A 158 8.80 12.67 -1.35
N THR A 159 8.37 12.65 -2.62
CA THR A 159 8.29 13.86 -3.46
C THR A 159 7.33 14.87 -2.87
N ILE A 160 6.15 14.43 -2.40
CA ILE A 160 5.18 15.27 -1.69
C ILE A 160 5.82 15.83 -0.42
N GLY A 161 6.44 14.99 0.41
CA GLY A 161 7.12 15.42 1.64
C GLY A 161 8.18 16.50 1.40
N VAL A 162 9.05 16.30 0.40
CA VAL A 162 10.06 17.28 -0.02
C VAL A 162 9.42 18.56 -0.55
N SER A 163 8.37 18.45 -1.36
CA SER A 163 7.66 19.58 -1.94
C SER A 163 6.95 20.40 -0.85
N THR A 164 6.32 19.73 0.12
CA THR A 164 5.72 20.38 1.29
C THR A 164 6.78 21.04 2.16
N ALA A 165 7.92 20.38 2.40
CA ALA A 165 9.00 20.96 3.18
C ALA A 165 9.56 22.24 2.52
N LEU A 166 9.78 22.22 1.20
CA LEU A 166 10.21 23.39 0.42
C LEU A 166 9.14 24.51 0.43
N ALA A 167 7.87 24.16 0.28
CA ALA A 167 6.76 25.11 0.29
C ALA A 167 6.58 25.78 1.67
N VAL A 168 6.73 25.01 2.75
CA VAL A 168 6.70 25.53 4.13
C VAL A 168 7.89 26.44 4.38
N GLN A 169 9.09 26.10 3.88
CA GLN A 169 10.25 26.97 4.00
C GLN A 169 10.13 28.29 3.25
N GLY A 170 9.53 28.27 2.05
CA GLY A 170 9.21 29.49 1.31
C GLY A 170 8.25 30.41 2.08
N ARG A 171 7.37 29.84 2.91
CA ARG A 171 6.41 30.60 3.74
C ARG A 171 6.97 31.07 5.08
N LEU A 172 7.98 30.39 5.63
CA LEU A 172 8.61 30.71 6.92
C LEU A 172 9.77 31.71 6.82
N LEU A 173 10.18 32.06 5.60
CA LEU A 173 11.03 33.23 5.33
C LEU A 173 10.22 34.51 5.63
N GLY A 174 10.01 34.84 6.91
CA GLY A 174 9.44 36.13 7.34
C GLY A 174 8.44 36.10 8.49
N THR A 175 8.02 34.93 9.00
CA THR A 175 6.99 34.81 10.05
C THR A 175 7.44 33.90 11.20
N ALA A 176 7.02 34.22 12.43
CA ALA A 176 7.29 33.39 13.60
C ALA A 176 6.49 32.08 13.52
N VAL A 177 7.18 30.94 13.63
CA VAL A 177 6.56 29.61 13.61
C VAL A 177 5.70 29.42 14.86
N THR A 178 4.44 29.05 14.70
CA THR A 178 3.53 28.70 15.82
C THR A 178 3.35 27.19 15.96
N LEU A 179 2.87 26.73 17.12
CA LEU A 179 2.55 25.32 17.33
C LEU A 179 1.51 24.81 16.32
N ASP A 180 0.52 25.64 15.99
CA ASP A 180 -0.55 25.28 15.05
C ASP A 180 0.00 25.05 13.64
N ASP A 181 1.03 25.80 13.23
CA ASP A 181 1.71 25.57 11.96
C ASP A 181 2.41 24.21 11.94
N VAL A 182 3.08 23.83 13.03
CA VAL A 182 3.75 22.53 13.17
C VAL A 182 2.73 21.39 13.12
N LEU A 183 1.64 21.49 13.89
CA LEU A 183 0.58 20.47 13.92
C LEU A 183 -0.15 20.36 12.58
N ARG A 184 -0.36 21.48 11.87
CA ARG A 184 -0.96 21.47 10.53
C ARG A 184 -0.06 20.75 9.52
N VAL A 185 1.25 20.96 9.58
CA VAL A 185 2.21 20.23 8.73
C VAL A 185 2.17 18.73 9.05
N TYR A 186 2.17 18.36 10.34
CA TYR A 186 2.04 16.96 10.75
C TYR A 186 0.74 16.34 10.25
N PHE A 187 -0.38 17.04 10.39
CA PHE A 187 -1.68 16.57 9.91
C PHE A 187 -1.68 16.30 8.41
N VAL A 188 -1.20 17.26 7.60
CA VAL A 188 -1.13 17.11 6.14
C VAL A 188 -0.22 15.95 5.74
N GLN A 189 0.97 15.86 6.36
CA GLN A 189 1.91 14.77 6.10
C GLN A 189 1.31 13.41 6.48
N GLY A 190 0.66 13.31 7.64
CA GLY A 190 0.01 12.10 8.11
C GLY A 190 -1.17 11.67 7.23
N PHE A 191 -1.96 12.62 6.77
CA PHE A 191 -3.06 12.37 5.85
C PHE A 191 -2.56 11.83 4.50
N CYS A 192 -1.54 12.45 3.91
CA CYS A 192 -0.92 11.95 2.68
C CYS A 192 -0.30 10.55 2.88
N ALA A 193 0.40 10.37 4.00
CA ALA A 193 1.07 9.11 4.33
C ALA A 193 0.10 7.96 4.61
N THR A 194 -1.13 8.22 5.09
CA THR A 194 -2.16 7.19 5.36
C THR A 194 -3.04 6.90 4.14
N THR A 195 -3.31 7.91 3.30
CA THR A 195 -4.11 7.76 2.08
C THR A 195 -3.48 6.73 1.13
N LEU A 196 -2.15 6.76 0.96
CA LEU A 196 -1.46 5.84 0.07
C LEU A 196 -1.62 4.37 0.50
N PRO A 197 -1.26 3.95 1.74
CA PRO A 197 -1.53 2.59 2.23
C PRO A 197 -2.99 2.16 2.10
N VAL A 198 -3.96 3.04 2.31
CA VAL A 198 -5.40 2.72 2.19
C VAL A 198 -5.78 2.42 0.74
N VAL A 199 -5.35 3.27 -0.20
CA VAL A 199 -5.57 3.03 -1.64
C VAL A 199 -4.89 1.73 -2.09
N PHE A 200 -3.68 1.46 -1.58
CA PHE A 200 -2.97 0.21 -1.86
C PHE A 200 -3.65 -1.03 -1.28
N LEU A 201 -4.13 -0.92 -0.04
CA LEU A 201 -4.89 -1.99 0.59
C LEU A 201 -6.18 -2.26 -0.20
N PHE A 202 -6.88 -1.21 -0.61
CA PHE A 202 -8.11 -1.33 -1.38
C PHE A 202 -7.88 -1.96 -2.77
N THR A 203 -6.82 -1.55 -3.47
CA THR A 203 -6.46 -2.14 -4.78
C THR A 203 -5.99 -3.60 -4.66
N ALA A 204 -5.19 -3.93 -3.64
CA ALA A 204 -4.78 -5.31 -3.37
C ALA A 204 -5.98 -6.19 -2.95
N LEU A 205 -6.88 -5.68 -2.12
CA LEU A 205 -8.10 -6.37 -1.72
C LEU A 205 -8.99 -6.62 -2.93
N ARG A 206 -9.19 -5.60 -3.79
CA ARG A 206 -9.96 -5.74 -5.03
C ARG A 206 -9.35 -6.78 -5.97
N ALA A 207 -8.03 -6.83 -6.09
CA ALA A 207 -7.34 -7.84 -6.88
C ALA A 207 -7.57 -9.26 -6.32
N ARG A 208 -7.43 -9.45 -5.00
CA ARG A 208 -7.70 -10.75 -4.35
C ARG A 208 -9.16 -11.19 -4.47
N LEU A 209 -10.11 -10.26 -4.32
CA LEU A 209 -11.53 -10.54 -4.53
C LEU A 209 -11.81 -10.92 -5.99
N SER A 210 -11.14 -10.28 -6.95
CA SER A 210 -11.27 -10.65 -8.36
C SER A 210 -10.68 -12.04 -8.65
N GLU A 211 -9.55 -12.40 -8.04
CA GLU A 211 -8.97 -13.75 -8.14
C GLU A 211 -9.91 -14.81 -7.56
N LEU A 212 -10.52 -14.55 -6.40
CA LEU A 212 -11.52 -15.45 -5.80
C LEU A 212 -12.76 -15.63 -6.70
N THR A 213 -13.20 -14.55 -7.36
CA THR A 213 -14.32 -14.61 -8.31
C THR A 213 -13.96 -15.40 -9.57
N VAL A 214 -12.70 -15.34 -10.02
CA VAL A 214 -12.21 -16.11 -11.17
C VAL A 214 -12.06 -17.59 -10.82
N VAL A 215 -11.55 -17.92 -9.61
CA VAL A 215 -11.47 -19.30 -9.12
C VAL A 215 -12.86 -19.92 -9.03
N GLU A 216 -13.87 -19.17 -8.57
CA GLU A 216 -15.24 -19.67 -8.54
C GLU A 216 -15.85 -19.85 -9.93
N ARG A 217 -15.53 -18.98 -10.90
CA ARG A 217 -15.94 -19.17 -12.31
C ARG A 217 -15.24 -20.35 -12.98
N MET A 218 -13.96 -20.58 -12.70
CA MET A 218 -13.24 -21.75 -13.21
C MET A 218 -13.78 -23.04 -12.60
N ASN A 219 -14.12 -23.05 -11.31
CA ASN A 219 -14.72 -24.21 -10.66
C ASN A 219 -16.13 -24.53 -11.24
N ARG A 220 -16.87 -23.52 -11.69
CA ARG A 220 -18.14 -23.72 -12.43
C ARG A 220 -17.96 -24.25 -13.85
N LEU A 221 -16.78 -24.08 -14.46
CA LEU A 221 -16.43 -24.62 -15.78
C LEU A 221 -15.87 -26.06 -15.71
N THR A 222 -15.32 -26.47 -14.56
CA THR A 222 -14.81 -27.84 -14.34
C THR A 222 -15.85 -28.79 -13.75
N ALA A 223 -17.00 -28.28 -13.30
CA ALA A 223 -18.13 -29.12 -12.96
C ALA A 223 -18.67 -29.78 -14.25
N PRO A 224 -18.76 -31.12 -14.33
CA PRO A 224 -19.31 -31.79 -15.50
C PRO A 224 -20.72 -31.24 -15.77
N VAL A 225 -20.96 -30.86 -17.02
CA VAL A 225 -22.26 -30.33 -17.46
C VAL A 225 -23.30 -31.42 -17.24
N SER A 226 -24.06 -31.32 -16.15
CA SER A 226 -25.10 -32.29 -15.86
C SER A 226 -26.28 -32.11 -16.81
N VAL A 227 -26.93 -33.22 -17.12
CA VAL A 227 -28.08 -33.28 -18.04
C VAL A 227 -29.22 -32.36 -17.57
N GLU A 228 -29.36 -32.17 -16.26
CA GLU A 228 -30.37 -31.25 -15.70
C GLU A 228 -30.10 -29.80 -16.09
N LYS A 229 -28.83 -29.35 -16.08
CA LYS A 229 -28.48 -27.98 -16.46
C LYS A 229 -28.78 -27.68 -17.93
N VAL A 230 -28.58 -28.66 -18.81
CA VAL A 230 -28.89 -28.53 -20.24
C VAL A 230 -30.40 -28.47 -20.45
N ARG A 231 -31.16 -29.32 -19.75
CA ARG A 231 -32.64 -29.31 -19.79
C ARG A 231 -33.20 -27.97 -19.31
N ASP A 232 -32.73 -27.46 -18.19
CA ASP A 232 -33.24 -26.21 -17.61
C ASP A 232 -32.91 -24.99 -18.47
N ALA A 233 -31.73 -24.98 -19.09
CA ALA A 233 -31.38 -23.94 -20.07
C ALA A 233 -32.30 -23.98 -21.31
N LEU A 234 -32.60 -25.17 -21.84
CA LEU A 234 -33.51 -25.33 -22.97
C LEU A 234 -34.95 -24.96 -22.63
N ARG A 235 -35.46 -25.35 -21.45
CA ARG A 235 -36.78 -24.93 -20.94
C ARG A 235 -36.90 -23.42 -20.89
N SER A 236 -35.86 -22.74 -20.41
CA SER A 236 -35.83 -21.28 -20.31
C SER A 236 -35.81 -20.58 -21.68
N VAL A 237 -35.07 -21.11 -22.66
CA VAL A 237 -34.95 -20.50 -23.99
C VAL A 237 -36.19 -20.76 -24.84
N LEU A 238 -36.77 -21.96 -24.73
CA LEU A 238 -37.96 -22.36 -25.49
C LEU A 238 -39.27 -21.95 -24.81
N GLY A 239 -39.21 -21.45 -23.56
CA GLY A 239 -40.39 -21.03 -22.80
C GLY A 239 -41.31 -22.19 -22.42
N ASP A 240 -40.82 -23.42 -22.42
CA ASP A 240 -41.60 -24.63 -22.16
C ASP A 240 -41.09 -25.32 -20.89
N ALA A 241 -41.84 -25.18 -19.79
CA ALA A 241 -41.50 -25.82 -18.51
C ALA A 241 -41.66 -27.35 -18.52
N ALA A 242 -42.37 -27.90 -19.51
CA ALA A 242 -42.68 -29.32 -19.63
C ALA A 242 -41.69 -30.09 -20.53
N LEU A 243 -40.66 -29.41 -21.05
CA LEU A 243 -39.66 -30.01 -21.95
C LEU A 243 -38.80 -31.05 -21.22
N ASP A 244 -38.76 -32.28 -21.73
CA ASP A 244 -37.95 -33.35 -21.16
C ASP A 244 -36.83 -33.76 -22.13
N LEU A 245 -35.61 -33.81 -21.60
CA LEU A 245 -34.42 -34.23 -22.35
C LEU A 245 -34.14 -35.71 -22.10
N TRP A 246 -34.00 -36.45 -23.20
CA TRP A 246 -33.61 -37.86 -23.25
C TRP A 246 -32.32 -37.98 -24.05
N LEU A 247 -31.33 -38.68 -23.52
CA LEU A 247 -30.05 -38.90 -24.18
C LEU A 247 -29.99 -40.33 -24.71
N TRP A 248 -29.43 -40.51 -25.89
CA TRP A 248 -29.17 -41.84 -26.42
C TRP A 248 -27.84 -42.36 -25.86
N ALA A 249 -27.87 -43.50 -25.18
CA ALA A 249 -26.69 -44.17 -24.63
C ALA A 249 -26.90 -45.69 -24.68
N ASP A 250 -25.87 -46.45 -25.04
CA ASP A 250 -25.85 -47.93 -25.06
C ASP A 250 -27.06 -48.59 -25.77
N GLY A 251 -27.53 -47.98 -26.86
CA GLY A 251 -28.64 -48.51 -27.67
C GLY A 251 -30.05 -48.22 -27.14
N GLY A 252 -30.20 -47.32 -26.16
CA GLY A 252 -31.50 -46.90 -25.61
C GLY A 252 -31.55 -45.43 -25.20
N TYR A 253 -32.76 -44.92 -24.93
CA TYR A 253 -32.96 -43.56 -24.43
C TYR A 253 -32.93 -43.55 -22.89
N VAL A 254 -32.08 -42.72 -22.31
CA VAL A 254 -31.92 -42.55 -20.86
C VAL A 254 -32.41 -41.16 -20.47
N GLY A 255 -33.32 -41.10 -19.49
CA GLY A 255 -33.79 -39.84 -18.91
C GLY A 255 -32.73 -39.19 -18.01
N ALA A 256 -32.88 -37.91 -17.68
CA ALA A 256 -31.96 -37.26 -16.73
C ALA A 256 -32.02 -37.87 -15.30
N ASP A 257 -33.03 -38.68 -15.00
CA ASP A 257 -33.13 -39.48 -13.76
C ASP A 257 -32.34 -40.80 -13.82
N GLY A 258 -31.61 -41.04 -14.91
CA GLY A 258 -30.80 -42.24 -15.12
C GLY A 258 -31.61 -43.49 -15.44
N ARG A 259 -32.92 -43.37 -15.66
CA ARG A 259 -33.78 -44.50 -16.00
C ARG A 259 -33.79 -44.72 -17.51
N SER A 260 -33.47 -45.94 -17.92
CA SER A 260 -33.60 -46.38 -19.31
C SER A 260 -35.08 -46.52 -19.67
N ALA A 261 -35.52 -45.80 -20.70
CA ALA A 261 -36.84 -45.94 -21.27
C ALA A 261 -36.73 -46.69 -22.61
N ALA A 262 -37.56 -47.71 -22.79
CA ALA A 262 -37.89 -48.19 -24.14
C ALA A 262 -38.48 -47.01 -24.91
N SER A 263 -38.01 -46.78 -26.14
CA SER A 263 -38.32 -45.61 -26.99
C SER A 263 -39.62 -44.92 -26.58
N PRO A 264 -39.57 -43.73 -25.93
CA PRO A 264 -40.78 -43.11 -25.44
C PRO A 264 -41.67 -42.76 -26.63
N GLU A 265 -42.81 -43.45 -26.76
CA GLU A 265 -43.91 -43.00 -27.60
C GLU A 265 -44.29 -41.59 -27.11
N ALA A 266 -44.36 -40.64 -28.04
CA ALA A 266 -44.75 -39.29 -27.68
C ALA A 266 -46.19 -39.33 -27.15
N PRO A 267 -46.45 -38.94 -25.90
CA PRO A 267 -47.82 -38.85 -25.42
C PRO A 267 -48.62 -37.88 -26.30
N PRO A 268 -49.91 -38.13 -26.52
CA PRO A 268 -50.73 -37.32 -27.43
C PRO A 268 -50.65 -35.84 -27.05
N GLY A 269 -50.28 -35.01 -28.02
CA GLY A 269 -50.12 -33.55 -27.85
C GLY A 269 -48.69 -33.04 -27.60
N ARG A 270 -47.67 -33.92 -27.55
CA ARG A 270 -46.25 -33.49 -27.48
C ARG A 270 -45.52 -33.68 -28.82
N TRP A 271 -44.73 -32.68 -29.20
CA TRP A 271 -43.91 -32.74 -30.41
C TRP A 271 -42.50 -33.25 -30.07
N ARG A 272 -42.04 -34.27 -30.81
CA ARG A 272 -40.69 -34.85 -30.65
C ARG A 272 -39.80 -34.39 -31.78
N ARG A 273 -38.59 -33.96 -31.46
CA ARG A 273 -37.55 -33.65 -32.43
C ARG A 273 -36.25 -34.32 -32.02
N GLU A 274 -35.76 -35.23 -32.86
CA GLU A 274 -34.44 -35.81 -32.70
C GLU A 274 -33.39 -34.76 -33.08
N VAL A 275 -32.42 -34.56 -32.21
CA VAL A 275 -31.29 -33.65 -32.43
C VAL A 275 -30.03 -34.47 -32.30
N ARG A 276 -29.33 -34.65 -33.42
CA ARG A 276 -28.04 -35.34 -33.45
C ARG A 276 -26.94 -34.35 -33.13
N THR A 277 -25.94 -34.81 -32.41
CA THR A 277 -24.75 -34.00 -32.16
C THR A 277 -23.95 -33.84 -33.46
N SER A 278 -23.08 -32.83 -33.54
CA SER A 278 -22.23 -32.59 -34.71
C SER A 278 -21.26 -33.75 -35.03
N GLY A 279 -21.15 -34.74 -34.13
CA GLY A 279 -20.38 -35.98 -34.32
C GLY A 279 -21.15 -37.11 -35.01
N GLY A 280 -22.46 -36.97 -35.25
CA GLY A 280 -23.25 -37.99 -35.96
C GLY A 280 -23.88 -39.06 -35.07
N GLU A 281 -23.73 -38.97 -33.75
CA GLU A 281 -24.49 -39.72 -32.74
C GLU A 281 -25.62 -38.87 -32.15
#